data_AF-A0A842UZ28-F1
#
_entry.id   AF-A0A842UZ28-F1
#
_cell.length_a   1.000
_cell.length_b   1.000
_cell.length_c   1.000
_cell.angle_alpha   90.00
_cell.angle_beta   90.00
_cell.angle_gamma   90.00
#
_symmetry.space_group_name_H-M   'P 1'
#
loop_
_entity.id
_entity.type
_entity.pdbx_description
1 polymer ?
#
loop_
_entity_poly.entity_id
_entity_poly.type
_entity_poly.pdbx_seq_one_letter_code
_entity_poly.pdbx_strand_id
1 'polypeptide(L)' 'MTKKIETTRMSTRGQVIIPKEIRDEISADEGTIFAVMPLDKNTIVMKKIDKKKLADEFKNLIR' A
#
# COMPACT_ATOMS: atom_id res chain seq x y z
N MET A 1 5.66 18.09 11.03
CA MET A 1 5.94 17.77 9.61
C MET A 1 4.65 17.96 8.84
N THR A 2 4.64 18.84 7.83
CA THR A 2 3.46 19.12 7.01
C THR A 2 3.28 17.95 6.04
N LYS A 3 2.23 17.14 6.22
CA LYS A 3 1.89 16.08 5.27
C LYS A 3 1.51 16.73 3.93
N LYS A 4 2.32 16.55 2.91
CA LYS A 4 2.08 17.09 1.57
C LYS A 4 1.12 16.15 0.85
N ILE A 5 -0.01 16.70 0.39
CA ILE A 5 -0.94 15.96 -0.47
C ILE A 5 -0.36 16.00 -1.89
N GLU A 6 -0.04 14.83 -2.43
CA GLU A 6 0.37 14.67 -3.82
C GLU A 6 -0.82 14.14 -4.64
N THR A 7 -0.91 14.58 -5.90
CA THR A 7 -1.91 14.08 -6.85
C THR A 7 -1.24 13.30 -7.96
N THR A 8 -1.90 12.23 -8.41
CA THR A 8 -1.39 11.38 -9.47
C THR A 8 -2.52 10.99 -10.39
N ARG A 9 -2.21 10.67 -11.64
CA ARG A 9 -3.20 10.25 -12.63
C ARG A 9 -3.10 8.75 -12.85
N MET A 10 -4.25 8.10 -12.92
CA MET A 10 -4.35 6.71 -13.34
C MET A 10 -3.94 6.59 -14.81
N SER A 11 -3.05 5.64 -15.10
CA SER A 11 -2.67 5.31 -16.48
C SER A 11 -3.85 4.66 -17.22
N THR A 12 -3.74 4.55 -18.55
CA THR A 12 -4.72 3.84 -19.38
C THR A 12 -4.89 2.36 -19.01
N ARG A 13 -3.93 1.78 -18.28
CA ARG A 13 -3.96 0.39 -17.79
C ARG A 13 -4.51 0.28 -16.37
N GLY A 14 -5.04 1.37 -15.81
CA GLY A 14 -5.58 1.36 -14.45
C GLY A 14 -4.51 1.49 -13.35
N GLN A 15 -3.25 1.79 -13.69
CA GLN A 15 -2.17 1.87 -12.71
C GLN A 15 -2.07 3.27 -12.11
N VAL A 16 -1.89 3.35 -10.80
CA VAL A 16 -1.61 4.59 -10.07
C VAL A 16 -0.18 4.52 -9.53
N ILE A 17 0.65 5.51 -9.86
CA ILE A 17 2.04 5.56 -9.40
C ILE A 17 2.07 6.23 -8.04
N ILE A 18 2.60 5.57 -7.01
CA ILE A 18 2.82 6.18 -5.70
C ILE A 18 4.07 7.10 -5.79
N PRO A 19 3.95 8.42 -5.54
CA PRO A 19 5.06 9.35 -5.59
C PRO A 19 6.21 8.93 -4.66
N LYS A 20 7.44 9.28 -5.04
CA LYS A 20 8.65 8.87 -4.31
C LYS A 20 8.59 9.27 -2.84
N GLU A 21 8.26 10.53 -2.54
CA GLU A 21 8.18 11.05 -1.16
C GLU A 21 7.23 10.22 -0.28
N ILE A 22 6.08 9.80 -0.84
CA ILE A 22 5.12 8.96 -0.12
C ILE A 22 5.66 7.54 0.07
N ARG A 23 6.30 6.94 -0.96
CA ARG A 23 6.92 5.62 -0.84
C ARG A 23 8.02 5.58 0.21
N ASP A 24 8.82 6.63 0.28
CA ASP A 24 9.89 6.77 1.27
C ASP A 24 9.30 6.87 2.69
N GLU A 25 8.24 7.67 2.88
CA GLU A 25 7.54 7.82 4.17
C GLU A 25 6.94 6.50 4.68
N ILE A 26 6.36 5.69 3.79
CA ILE A 26 5.77 4.39 4.19
C ILE A 26 6.75 3.22 4.07
N SER A 27 8.00 3.47 3.68
CA SER A 27 9.03 2.45 3.40
C SER A 27 8.49 1.33 2.51
N ALA A 28 8.04 1.72 1.31
CA ALA A 28 7.53 0.81 0.28
C ALA A 28 8.51 0.72 -0.88
N ASP A 29 9.14 -0.45 -0.98
CA ASP A 29 10.06 -0.82 -2.05
C ASP A 29 9.36 -1.65 -3.13
N GLU A 30 10.12 -2.00 -4.17
CA GLU A 30 9.67 -2.90 -5.22
C GLU A 30 9.15 -4.23 -4.64
N GLY A 31 8.02 -4.71 -5.17
CA GLY A 31 7.38 -5.96 -4.70
C GLY A 31 6.64 -5.84 -3.36
N THR A 32 6.54 -4.63 -2.78
CA THR A 32 5.64 -4.36 -1.65
C THR A 32 4.20 -4.66 -2.06
N ILE A 33 3.52 -5.49 -1.27
CA ILE A 33 2.11 -5.84 -1.53
C ILE A 33 1.21 -4.93 -0.69
N PHE A 34 0.16 -4.43 -1.32
CA PHE A 34 -0.88 -3.66 -0.66
C PHE A 34 -2.21 -4.40 -0.73
N ALA A 35 -2.91 -4.48 0.39
CA ALA A 35 -4.34 -4.73 0.38
C ALA A 35 -5.03 -3.47 -0.14
N VAL A 36 -5.96 -3.62 -1.08
CA VAL A 36 -6.72 -2.52 -1.68
C VAL A 36 -8.20 -2.77 -1.45
N MET A 37 -8.90 -1.79 -0.89
CA MET A 37 -10.35 -1.89 -0.70
C MET A 37 -11.02 -0.52 -0.89
N PRO A 38 -12.27 -0.48 -1.38
CA PRO A 38 -13.07 0.74 -1.33
C PRO A 38 -13.45 1.03 0.12
N LEU A 39 -13.31 2.29 0.53
CA LEU A 39 -13.89 2.80 1.78
C LEU A 39 -15.28 3.40 1.52
N ASP A 40 -15.43 4.09 0.38
CA ASP A 40 -16.69 4.64 -0.12
C ASP A 40 -16.64 4.78 -1.65
N LYS A 41 -17.60 5.51 -2.25
CA LYS A 41 -17.70 5.71 -3.71
C LYS A 41 -16.50 6.43 -4.33
N ASN A 42 -15.81 7.27 -3.57
CA ASN A 42 -14.74 8.14 -4.04
C ASN A 42 -13.38 7.83 -3.40
N THR A 43 -13.36 6.99 -2.37
CA THR A 43 -12.16 6.70 -1.58
C THR A 43 -11.78 5.24 -1.66
N ILE A 44 -10.54 4.98 -2.07
CA ILE A 44 -9.88 3.68 -1.86
C ILE A 44 -8.84 3.80 -0.76
N VAL A 45 -8.65 2.72 -0.01
CA VAL A 45 -7.58 2.61 0.98
C VAL A 45 -6.63 1.51 0.55
N MET A 46 -5.34 1.83 0.61
CA MET A 46 -4.25 0.88 0.38
C MET A 46 -3.49 0.68 1.69
N LYS A 47 -3.38 -0.58 2.13
CA LYS A 47 -2.65 -0.94 3.36
C LYS A 47 -1.49 -1.86 3.02
N LYS A 48 -0.27 -1.48 3.40
CA LYS A 48 0.92 -2.32 3.24
C LYS A 48 0.74 -3.64 4.00
N ILE A 49 0.98 -4.76 3.33
CA ILE A 49 0.98 -6.10 3.94
C ILE A 49 2.39 -6.43 4.38
N ASP A 50 2.59 -6.63 5.69
CA ASP A 50 3.85 -7.15 6.22
C ASP A 50 3.90 -8.66 6.03
N LYS A 51 4.64 -9.10 5.00
CA LYS A 51 4.82 -10.52 4.68
C LYS A 51 5.49 -11.30 5.80
N LYS A 52 6.43 -10.70 6.54
CA LYS A 52 7.13 -11.39 7.64
C LYS A 52 6.15 -11.68 8.75
N LYS A 53 5.40 -10.65 9.17
CA LYS A 53 4.36 -10.81 10.18
C LYS A 53 3.31 -11.84 9.78
N LEU A 54 2.83 -11.79 8.53
CA LEU A 54 1.85 -12.74 8.02
C LEU A 54 2.38 -14.18 8.02
N ALA A 55 3.62 -14.39 7.58
CA ALA A 55 4.26 -15.70 7.59
C ALA A 55 4.43 -16.25 9.01
N ASP A 56 4.78 -15.41 9.97
CA ASP A 56 4.95 -15.80 11.37
C ASP A 56 3.60 -16.11 12.05
N GLU A 57 2.56 -15.33 11.75
CA GLU A 57 1.18 -15.64 12.17
C GLU A 57 0.73 -17.01 11.63
N PHE A 58 1.01 -17.30 10.36
CA PHE A 58 0.64 -18.58 9.74
C PHE A 58 1.37 -19.78 10.35
N LYS A 59 2.67 -19.65 10.68
CA LYS A 59 3.44 -20.70 11.37
C LYS A 59 2.83 -21.07 12.72
N ASN A 60 2.28 -20.09 13.44
CA ASN A 60 1.66 -20.33 14.74
C ASN A 60 0.32 -21.07 14.66
N LEU A 61 -0.33 -21.12 13.49
CA LEU A 61 -1.60 -21.82 13.29
C LEU A 61 -1.45 -23.32 13.00
N ILE A 62 -0.27 -23.75 12.52
CA ILE A 62 0.00 -25.14 12.10
C ILE A 62 0.82 -25.90 13.17
N ARG A 63 1.08 -25.27 14.32
CA ARG A 63 1.77 -25.87 15.46
C ARG A 63 0.78 -26.41 16.48
#